data_AF-A0A959LFY1-F1
#
_entry.id   AF-A0A959LFY1-F1
#
_cell.length_a   1.000
_cell.length_b   1.000
_cell.length_c   1.000
_cell.angle_alpha   90.00
_cell.angle_beta   90.00
_cell.angle_gamma   90.00
#
_symmetry.space_group_name_H-M   'P 1'
#
loop_
_entity.id
_entity.type
_entity.pdbx_description
1 polymer ?
#
loop_
_entity_poly.entity_id
_entity_poly.type
_entity_poly.pdbx_seq_one_letter_code
_entity_poly.pdbx_strand_id
1 'polypeptide(L)'
;MSANTPPKKKVVVTGSKKPAVPSSRAQRTETGTSGESLLYGRTHYLLMGTGVLVIILGLILMSGGSMPDPDTWDESVIYSGRRTILAPMVILAGLGIEIYAIFKKS
;
A
#
# COMPACT_ATOMS: atom_id res chain seq x y z
N MET A 1 -16.13 42.80 -58.12
CA MET A 1 -14.93 43.64 -57.92
C MET A 1 -15.07 44.25 -56.53
N SER A 2 -14.53 43.66 -55.45
CA SER A 2 -13.13 43.70 -54.94
C SER A 2 -12.80 44.97 -54.13
N ALA A 3 -12.19 44.74 -52.95
CA ALA A 3 -11.50 45.64 -52.00
C ALA A 3 -12.39 46.47 -51.03
N ASN A 4 -12.39 46.34 -49.68
CA ASN A 4 -11.31 46.27 -48.67
C ASN A 4 -10.44 47.57 -48.70
N THR A 5 -10.25 48.42 -47.68
CA THR A 5 -10.10 48.30 -46.21
C THR A 5 -10.04 49.74 -45.55
N PRO A 6 -9.56 50.03 -44.30
CA PRO A 6 -10.24 50.69 -43.12
C PRO A 6 -9.58 52.08 -42.72
N PRO A 7 -9.40 52.59 -41.45
CA PRO A 7 -9.86 52.22 -40.07
C PRO A 7 -10.19 53.38 -39.04
N LYS A 8 -10.53 52.98 -37.79
CA LYS A 8 -10.36 53.62 -36.45
C LYS A 8 -11.42 54.63 -35.93
N LYS A 9 -12.01 54.37 -34.76
CA LYS A 9 -11.52 54.81 -33.41
C LYS A 9 -12.47 54.37 -32.28
N LYS A 10 -11.89 53.67 -31.29
CA LYS A 10 -12.48 53.34 -29.96
C LYS A 10 -12.92 54.60 -29.22
N VAL A 11 -14.11 54.58 -28.59
CA VAL A 11 -14.33 55.07 -27.21
C VAL A 11 -15.60 54.41 -26.66
N VAL A 12 -15.48 53.53 -25.65
CA VAL A 12 -16.55 53.34 -24.66
C VAL A 12 -15.89 53.33 -23.30
N VAL A 13 -16.18 54.38 -22.55
CA VAL A 13 -15.77 54.68 -21.17
C VAL A 13 -16.96 54.34 -20.26
N THR A 14 -16.65 54.04 -19.00
CA THR A 14 -17.55 53.88 -17.83
C THR A 14 -17.94 52.40 -17.61
N GLY A 15 -17.56 51.74 -16.52
CA GLY A 15 -17.44 52.24 -15.15
C GLY A 15 -18.59 51.68 -14.32
N SER A 16 -18.37 50.46 -13.81
CA SER A 16 -18.86 49.87 -12.55
C SER A 16 -20.11 50.48 -11.86
N LYS A 17 -21.16 49.67 -11.67
CA LYS A 17 -21.78 49.36 -10.35
C LYS A 17 -22.99 48.39 -10.44
N LYS A 18 -22.76 47.16 -9.93
CA LYS A 18 -23.61 46.17 -9.18
C LYS A 18 -25.13 46.08 -9.45
N PRO A 19 -25.68 44.84 -9.46
CA PRO A 19 -26.30 44.36 -8.22
C PRO A 19 -25.98 42.89 -7.87
N ALA A 20 -26.41 42.54 -6.65
CA ALA A 20 -26.09 41.37 -5.85
C ALA A 20 -26.37 40.01 -6.53
N VAL A 21 -25.44 39.07 -6.35
CA VAL A 21 -25.69 37.63 -6.51
C VAL A 21 -25.39 36.97 -5.15
N PRO A 22 -26.32 36.19 -4.60
CA PRO A 22 -26.22 35.67 -3.24
C PRO A 22 -25.07 34.67 -3.11
N SER A 23 -24.51 34.70 -1.91
CA SER A 23 -23.65 33.69 -1.31
C SER A 23 -24.14 32.27 -1.59
N SER A 24 -23.61 31.62 -2.61
CA SER A 24 -23.65 30.16 -2.76
C SER A 24 -22.32 29.60 -3.27
N ARG A 25 -21.20 30.24 -2.90
CA ARG A 25 -19.89 29.57 -2.89
C ARG A 25 -19.82 28.68 -1.65
N ALA A 26 -20.81 27.80 -1.49
CA ALA A 26 -20.65 26.61 -0.68
C ALA A 26 -19.57 25.80 -1.40
N GLN A 27 -18.35 26.01 -0.90
CA GLN A 27 -17.15 25.29 -1.17
C GLN A 27 -17.50 23.82 -1.35
N ARG A 28 -17.58 23.39 -2.61
CA ARG A 28 -17.62 21.99 -2.94
C ARG A 28 -16.25 21.49 -2.52
N THR A 29 -16.18 20.94 -1.32
CA THR A 29 -15.00 20.22 -0.86
C THR A 29 -14.87 19.05 -1.81
N GLU A 30 -14.09 19.24 -2.86
CA GLU A 30 -13.43 18.15 -3.53
C GLU A 30 -12.49 17.56 -2.49
N THR A 31 -13.03 16.67 -1.66
CA THR A 31 -12.24 15.64 -1.02
C THR A 31 -11.76 14.77 -2.17
N GLY A 32 -10.76 15.27 -2.90
CA GLY A 32 -9.85 14.47 -3.68
C GLY A 32 -9.18 13.56 -2.68
N THR A 33 -9.88 12.49 -2.33
CA THR A 33 -9.21 11.23 -2.06
C THR A 33 -8.55 10.95 -3.39
N SER A 34 -7.33 11.45 -3.56
CA SER A 34 -6.34 10.78 -4.39
C SER A 34 -6.30 9.38 -3.79
N GLY A 35 -7.23 8.55 -4.24
CA GLY A 35 -7.32 7.17 -3.87
C GLY A 35 -6.05 6.63 -4.45
N GLU A 36 -5.03 6.52 -3.61
CA GLU A 36 -3.85 5.75 -3.91
C GLU A 36 -4.40 4.42 -4.42
N SER A 37 -4.33 4.23 -5.72
CA SER A 37 -4.80 3.03 -6.38
C SER A 37 -3.84 1.97 -5.90
N LEU A 38 -4.23 1.26 -4.84
CA LEU A 38 -3.45 0.19 -4.28
C LEU A 38 -3.01 -0.72 -5.44
N LEU A 39 -1.71 -0.94 -5.54
CA LEU A 39 -1.11 -1.69 -6.65
C LEU A 39 -1.68 -3.12 -6.74
N TYR A 40 -2.20 -3.60 -5.61
CA TYR A 40 -2.87 -4.87 -5.44
C TYR A 40 -4.24 -4.68 -4.78
N GLY A 41 -5.23 -5.49 -5.19
CA GLY A 41 -6.55 -5.51 -4.54
C GLY A 41 -6.48 -6.00 -3.09
N ARG A 42 -7.50 -5.69 -2.29
CA ARG A 42 -7.58 -6.08 -0.86
C ARG A 42 -7.34 -7.58 -0.62
N THR A 43 -7.76 -8.42 -1.56
CA THR A 43 -7.58 -9.88 -1.50
C THR A 43 -6.12 -10.29 -1.50
N HIS A 44 -5.26 -9.63 -2.27
CA HIS A 44 -3.83 -9.94 -2.34
C HIS A 44 -3.11 -9.50 -1.07
N TYR A 45 -3.46 -8.33 -0.53
CA TYR A 45 -2.96 -7.86 0.76
C TYR A 45 -3.32 -8.80 1.91
N LEU A 46 -4.53 -9.38 1.90
CA LEU A 46 -4.91 -10.39 2.89
C LEU A 46 -4.08 -11.68 2.74
N LEU A 47 -3.83 -12.14 1.51
CA LEU A 47 -2.99 -13.31 1.25
C LEU A 47 -1.54 -13.09 1.72
N MET A 48 -0.97 -11.91 1.47
CA MET A 48 0.34 -11.52 2.01
C MET A 48 0.35 -11.49 3.53
N GLY A 49 -0.63 -10.82 4.16
CA GLY A 49 -0.73 -10.82 5.62
C GLY A 49 -0.72 -12.23 6.22
N THR A 50 -1.34 -13.19 5.52
CA THR A 50 -1.32 -14.61 5.91
C THR A 50 0.06 -15.25 5.71
N GLY A 51 0.76 -14.95 4.61
CA GLY A 51 2.13 -15.42 4.34
C GLY A 51 3.14 -14.93 5.37
N VAL A 52 3.12 -13.63 5.69
CA VAL A 52 3.93 -13.04 6.76
C VAL A 52 3.68 -13.72 8.11
N LEU A 53 2.41 -14.01 8.45
CA LEU A 53 2.04 -14.70 9.68
C LEU A 53 2.70 -16.08 9.79
N VAL A 54 2.72 -16.84 8.69
CA VAL A 54 3.37 -18.16 8.63
C VAL A 54 4.89 -18.05 8.82
N ILE A 55 5.53 -17.04 8.22
CA ILE A 55 6.97 -16.79 8.38
C ILE A 55 7.29 -16.47 9.84
N ILE A 56 6.53 -15.57 10.46
CA ILE A 56 6.70 -15.22 11.88
C ILE A 56 6.55 -16.47 12.75
N LEU A 57 5.56 -17.33 12.46
CA LEU A 57 5.36 -18.57 13.19
C LEU A 57 6.59 -19.51 13.09
N GLY A 58 7.17 -19.63 11.89
CA GLY A 58 8.40 -20.39 11.66
C GLY A 58 9.61 -19.83 12.41
N LEU A 59 9.76 -18.51 12.46
CA LEU A 59 10.82 -17.85 13.23
C LEU A 59 10.65 -18.05 14.74
N ILE A 60 9.42 -17.95 15.26
CA ILE A 60 9.11 -18.23 16.68
C ILE A 60 9.47 -19.68 17.01
N LEU A 61 9.15 -20.63 16.11
CA LEU A 61 9.47 -22.05 16.29
C LEU A 61 10.99 -22.29 16.41
N MET A 62 11.81 -21.47 15.75
CA MET A 62 13.27 -21.52 15.84
C MET A 62 13.80 -20.92 17.15
N SER A 63 13.12 -19.94 17.74
CA SER A 63 13.58 -19.16 18.91
C SER A 63 13.71 -19.94 20.24
N GLY A 64 12.92 -20.98 20.46
CA GLY A 64 12.83 -21.65 21.78
C GLY A 64 13.98 -22.58 22.22
N GLY A 65 15.21 -22.43 21.73
CA GLY A 65 16.31 -23.40 21.93
C GLY A 65 17.11 -23.18 23.21
N SER A 66 16.48 -22.63 24.24
CA SER A 66 17.20 -22.22 25.46
C SER A 66 17.47 -23.45 26.33
N MET A 67 18.75 -23.71 26.57
CA MET A 67 19.20 -24.70 27.54
C MET A 67 18.91 -24.17 28.96
N PRO A 68 18.29 -24.95 29.85
CA PRO A 68 18.01 -24.53 31.23
C PRO A 68 19.28 -24.42 32.10
N ASP A 69 20.34 -25.16 31.77
CA ASP A 69 21.63 -25.15 32.48
C ASP A 69 22.80 -25.04 31.49
N PRO A 70 23.67 -24.02 31.58
CA PRO A 70 24.76 -23.78 30.62
C PRO A 70 25.91 -24.81 30.68
N ASP A 71 25.98 -25.59 31.76
CA ASP A 71 27.02 -26.61 31.99
C ASP A 71 26.62 -28.03 31.52
N THR A 72 25.36 -28.22 31.11
CA THR A 72 24.88 -29.49 30.54
C THR A 72 24.48 -29.29 29.10
N TRP A 73 25.10 -30.04 28.19
CA TRP A 73 24.77 -30.03 26.77
C TRP A 73 23.76 -31.13 26.49
N ASP A 74 22.48 -30.76 26.37
CA ASP A 74 21.43 -31.70 25.99
C ASP A 74 21.21 -31.59 24.47
N GLU A 75 21.91 -32.44 23.74
CA GLU A 75 21.90 -32.54 22.26
C GLU A 75 20.47 -32.58 21.70
N SER A 76 19.53 -33.16 22.46
CA SER A 76 18.13 -33.30 22.11
C SER A 76 17.36 -31.97 22.05
N VAL A 77 17.76 -30.97 22.84
CA VAL A 77 17.11 -29.65 22.94
C VAL A 77 17.59 -28.73 21.81
N ILE A 78 18.87 -28.84 21.44
CA ILE A 78 19.51 -28.03 20.39
C ILE A 78 19.29 -28.63 18.99
N TYR A 79 19.49 -29.95 18.85
CA TYR A 79 19.30 -30.70 17.58
C TYR A 79 17.95 -31.41 17.50
N SER A 80 16.93 -30.88 18.17
CA SER A 80 15.55 -31.30 17.94
C SER A 80 15.22 -31.12 16.46
N GLY A 81 14.96 -32.22 15.73
CA GLY A 81 14.64 -32.19 14.29
C GLY A 81 13.48 -31.24 13.91
N ARG A 82 12.67 -30.85 14.90
CA ARG A 82 11.65 -29.80 14.79
C ARG A 82 12.22 -28.41 14.45
N ARG A 83 13.45 -28.07 14.81
CA ARG A 83 14.09 -26.79 14.50
C ARG A 83 15.01 -26.89 13.29
N THR A 84 15.69 -28.01 13.13
CA THR A 84 16.67 -28.20 12.05
C THR A 84 15.99 -28.44 10.70
N ILE A 85 14.79 -29.03 10.69
CA ILE A 85 14.08 -29.39 9.45
C ILE A 85 12.71 -28.72 9.40
N LEU A 86 11.89 -28.87 10.45
CA LEU A 86 10.51 -28.40 10.39
C LEU A 86 10.41 -26.87 10.35
N ALA A 87 11.16 -26.15 11.18
CA ALA A 87 11.13 -24.67 11.18
C ALA A 87 11.59 -24.04 9.85
N PRO A 88 12.73 -24.42 9.24
CA PRO A 88 13.14 -23.92 7.93
C PRO A 88 12.10 -24.23 6.84
N MET A 89 11.53 -25.42 6.85
CA MET A 89 10.49 -25.82 5.89
C MET A 89 9.23 -24.94 6.01
N VAL A 90 8.82 -24.58 7.23
CA VAL A 90 7.68 -23.67 7.46
C VAL A 90 7.98 -22.27 6.92
N ILE A 91 9.20 -21.76 7.15
CA ILE A 91 9.61 -20.46 6.60
C ILE A 91 9.60 -20.48 5.07
N LEU A 92 10.15 -21.53 4.45
CA LEU A 92 10.14 -21.70 3.00
C LEU A 92 8.73 -21.81 2.43
N ALA A 93 7.82 -22.52 3.12
CA ALA A 93 6.42 -22.60 2.74
C ALA A 93 5.74 -21.22 2.81
N GLY A 94 5.97 -20.46 3.89
CA GLY A 94 5.46 -19.09 4.03
C GLY A 94 5.98 -18.15 2.94
N LEU A 95 7.25 -18.28 2.58
CA LEU A 95 7.87 -17.50 1.51
C LEU A 95 7.34 -17.90 0.12
N GLY A 96 7.02 -19.18 -0.10
CA GLY A 96 6.34 -19.64 -1.29
C GLY A 96 4.90 -19.09 -1.42
N ILE A 97 4.18 -18.99 -0.30
CA ILE A 97 2.85 -18.37 -0.25
C ILE A 97 2.94 -16.87 -0.59
N GLU A 98 3.94 -16.16 -0.06
CA GLU A 98 4.22 -14.75 -0.40
C GLU A 98 4.48 -14.57 -1.89
N ILE A 99 5.37 -15.38 -2.47
CA ILE A 99 5.64 -15.35 -3.91
C ILE A 99 4.35 -15.57 -4.68
N TYR A 100 3.56 -16.59 -4.33
CA TYR A 100 2.28 -16.82 -4.98
C TYR A 100 1.30 -15.65 -4.81
N ALA A 101 1.24 -15.03 -3.63
CA ALA A 101 0.35 -13.90 -3.35
C ALA A 101 0.72 -12.65 -4.18
N ILE A 102 2.02 -12.38 -4.37
CA ILE A 102 2.56 -11.30 -5.21
C ILE A 102 2.26 -11.55 -6.68
N PHE A 103 2.59 -12.76 -7.16
CA PHE A 103 2.56 -13.10 -8.59
C PHE A 103 1.18 -13.50 -9.08
N LYS A 104 0.28 -13.93 -8.20
CA LYS A 104 -1.11 -14.21 -8.57
C LYS A 104 -1.67 -12.93 -9.16
N LYS A 105 -2.01 -13.00 -10.44
CA LYS A 105 -2.59 -11.88 -11.16
C LYS A 105 -3.99 -11.63 -10.61
N SER A 106 -4.23 -10.40 -10.14
CA SER A 106 -5.55 -9.90 -9.75
C SER A 106 -6.40 -9.59 -10.97
#